data_AF-A3IT97-F1
#
_entry.id   AF-A3IT97-F1
#
_cell.length_a   1.000
_cell.length_b   1.000
_cell.length_c   1.000
_cell.angle_alpha   90.00
_cell.angle_beta   90.00
_cell.angle_gamma   90.00
#
_symmetry.space_group_name_H-M   'P 1'
#
loop_
_entity.id
_entity.type
_entity.pdbx_description
1 polymer ?
#
loop_
_entity_poly.entity_id
_entity_poly.type
_entity_poly.pdbx_seq_one_letter_code
_entity_poly.pdbx_strand_id
1 'polypeptide(L)'
;MESKEIQPWWFLVQPLAGESISHFLGRFRRENELTVTMMGKLTGLGGAIARWEKFRFIPAPTEEELTALSEVVQVEVERLWQMFPPKGVGMKHRPIRLCAACYDEERCHKIGWLVEDDSVLLKAWVNIVVGMS
;
A
#
# COMPACT_ATOMS: atom_id res chain seq x y z
N MET A 1 -12.55 -10.41 20.03
CA MET A 1 -11.36 -9.60 19.74
C MET A 1 -11.74 -8.18 20.07
N GLU A 2 -11.06 -7.55 21.03
CA GLU A 2 -11.38 -6.19 21.46
C GLU A 2 -11.07 -5.24 20.31
N SER A 3 -12.08 -4.56 19.77
CA SER A 3 -11.87 -3.59 18.70
C SER A 3 -11.06 -2.44 19.27
N LYS A 4 -9.87 -2.19 18.73
CA LYS A 4 -9.11 -0.98 19.07
C LYS A 4 -10.02 0.22 18.77
N GLU A 5 -10.41 0.96 19.79
CA GLU A 5 -11.22 2.17 19.63
C GLU A 5 -10.43 3.16 18.78
N ILE A 6 -10.83 3.29 17.52
CA ILE A 6 -10.27 4.30 16.61
C ILE A 6 -10.79 5.65 17.10
N GLN A 7 -9.87 6.61 17.23
CA GLN A 7 -10.23 7.94 17.70
C GLN A 7 -11.22 8.60 16.72
N PRO A 8 -12.25 9.32 17.19
CA PRO A 8 -13.33 9.83 16.34
C PRO A 8 -12.92 10.88 15.30
N TRP A 9 -11.68 11.40 15.34
CA TRP A 9 -11.12 12.34 14.37
C TRP A 9 -10.22 11.67 13.31
N TRP A 10 -10.31 10.35 13.17
CA TRP A 10 -9.48 9.57 12.27
C TRP A 10 -10.02 9.59 10.84
N PHE A 11 -9.26 10.15 9.91
CA PHE A 11 -9.64 10.22 8.50
C PHE A 11 -9.38 8.88 7.83
N LEU A 12 -10.47 8.23 7.38
CA LEU A 12 -10.38 7.02 6.59
C LEU A 12 -9.98 7.37 5.16
N VAL A 13 -8.85 6.82 4.71
CA VAL A 13 -8.35 6.98 3.35
C VAL A 13 -8.70 5.74 2.55
N GLN A 14 -9.49 5.91 1.49
CA GLN A 14 -9.82 4.80 0.59
C GLN A 14 -8.63 4.47 -0.33
N PRO A 15 -8.30 3.18 -0.50
CA PRO A 15 -7.28 2.77 -1.46
C PRO A 15 -7.67 3.05 -2.90
N LEU A 16 -6.72 3.54 -3.70
CA LEU A 16 -6.94 3.70 -5.15
C LEU A 16 -6.76 2.36 -5.87
N ALA A 17 -7.37 2.23 -7.04
CA ALA A 17 -7.23 1.03 -7.86
C ALA A 17 -5.75 0.79 -8.22
N GLY A 18 -5.28 -0.43 -7.97
CA GLY A 18 -3.88 -0.83 -8.24
C GLY A 18 -2.81 -0.13 -7.38
N GLU A 19 -3.18 0.65 -6.36
CA GLU A 19 -2.25 1.36 -5.48
C GLU A 19 -1.29 0.42 -4.77
N SER A 20 -0.02 0.84 -4.66
CA SER A 20 0.99 0.12 -3.87
C SER A 20 0.89 0.45 -2.37
N ILE A 21 1.27 -0.51 -1.53
CA ILE A 21 1.15 -0.35 -0.06
C ILE A 21 1.97 0.84 0.45
N SER A 22 3.15 1.09 -0.12
CA SER A 22 3.99 2.25 0.23
C SER A 22 3.26 3.57 0.01
N HIS A 23 2.60 3.72 -1.14
CA HIS A 23 1.90 4.95 -1.47
C HIS A 23 0.64 5.14 -0.62
N PHE A 24 -0.12 4.06 -0.41
CA PHE A 24 -1.28 4.06 0.47
C PHE A 24 -0.90 4.50 1.91
N LEU A 25 0.11 3.87 2.52
CA LEU A 25 0.58 4.22 3.86
C LEU A 25 1.05 5.68 3.93
N GLY A 26 1.77 6.15 2.90
CA GLY A 26 2.21 7.54 2.82
C GLY A 26 1.06 8.54 2.69
N ARG A 27 -0.04 8.21 2.02
CA ARG A 27 -1.26 9.04 1.96
C ARG A 27 -1.99 9.03 3.29
N PHE A 28 -2.27 7.84 3.82
CA PHE A 28 -2.96 7.64 5.08
C PHE A 28 -2.29 8.40 6.23
N ARG A 29 -0.95 8.34 6.33
CA ARG A 29 -0.21 9.07 7.34
C ARG A 29 -0.26 10.58 7.16
N ARG A 30 -0.19 11.10 5.94
CA ARG A 30 -0.25 12.55 5.69
C ARG A 30 -1.62 13.11 6.05
N GLU A 31 -2.68 12.40 5.72
CA GLU A 31 -4.06 12.80 6.04
C GLU A 31 -4.32 12.83 7.55
N ASN A 32 -3.67 11.93 8.30
CA ASN A 32 -3.82 11.81 9.75
C ASN A 32 -2.65 12.41 10.56
N GLU A 33 -1.77 13.18 9.91
CA GLU A 33 -0.57 13.79 10.52
C GLU A 33 0.32 12.82 11.32
N LEU A 34 0.41 11.57 10.87
CA LEU A 34 1.15 10.50 11.55
C LEU A 34 2.61 10.43 11.11
N THR A 35 3.50 10.32 12.07
CA THR A 35 4.86 9.84 11.80
C THR A 35 4.84 8.32 11.55
N VAL A 36 5.85 7.81 10.83
CA VAL A 36 6.05 6.36 10.61
C VAL A 36 6.13 5.62 11.95
N THR A 37 6.79 6.20 12.95
CA THR A 37 6.92 5.63 14.30
C THR A 37 5.60 5.58 15.04
N MET A 38 4.78 6.64 14.97
CA MET A 38 3.44 6.63 15.56
C MET A 38 2.57 5.55 14.93
N MET A 39 2.58 5.43 13.60
CA MET A 39 1.83 4.39 12.90
C MET A 39 2.29 3.00 13.31
N GLY A 40 3.59 2.74 13.39
CA GLY A 40 4.13 1.46 13.84
C GLY A 40 3.73 1.10 15.28
N LYS A 41 3.56 2.09 16.15
CA LYS A 41 3.04 1.86 17.52
C LYS A 41 1.56 1.54 17.52
N LEU A 42 0.76 2.29 16.75
CA LEU A 42 -0.70 2.13 16.71
C LEU A 42 -1.12 0.77 16.14
N THR A 43 -0.41 0.30 15.10
CA THR A 43 -0.65 -1.02 14.50
C THR A 43 0.02 -2.14 15.27
N GLY A 44 1.00 -1.85 16.13
CA GLY A 44 1.87 -2.86 16.74
C GLY A 44 2.94 -3.44 15.79
N LEU A 45 3.04 -2.92 14.57
CA LEU A 45 3.96 -3.42 13.53
C LEU A 45 5.37 -2.83 13.60
N GLY A 46 5.57 -1.82 14.43
CA GLY A 46 6.86 -1.18 14.68
C GLY A 46 7.59 -0.80 13.38
N GLY A 47 8.80 -1.32 13.22
CA GLY A 47 9.65 -1.02 12.06
C GLY A 47 9.15 -1.56 10.72
N ALA A 48 8.14 -2.44 10.69
CA ALA A 48 7.61 -2.97 9.44
C ALA A 48 7.01 -1.88 8.55
N ILE A 49 6.30 -0.90 9.12
CA ILE A 49 5.75 0.25 8.38
C ILE A 49 6.85 0.98 7.60
N ALA A 50 7.97 1.28 8.26
CA ALA A 50 9.10 1.97 7.63
C ALA A 50 9.74 1.16 6.49
N ARG A 51 9.75 -0.18 6.61
CA ARG A 51 10.28 -1.07 5.59
C ARG A 51 9.34 -1.13 4.38
N TRP A 52 8.04 -1.28 4.61
CA TRP A 52 7.03 -1.38 3.55
C TRP A 52 6.92 -0.09 2.74
N GLU A 53 7.00 1.08 3.37
CA GLU A 53 7.08 2.36 2.65
C GLU A 53 8.30 2.47 1.74
N LYS A 54 9.38 1.75 2.04
CA LYS A 54 10.62 1.71 1.24
C LYS A 54 10.70 0.49 0.31
N PHE A 55 9.58 -0.21 0.09
CA PHE A 55 9.50 -1.43 -0.72
C PHE A 55 10.43 -2.57 -0.23
N ARG A 56 10.68 -2.64 1.09
CA ARG A 56 11.48 -3.68 1.72
C ARG A 56 10.53 -4.70 2.38
N PHE A 57 10.25 -5.77 1.66
CA PHE A 57 9.29 -6.81 2.09
C PHE A 57 10.00 -8.09 2.56
N ILE A 58 11.14 -7.94 3.23
CA ILE A 58 11.89 -9.03 3.86
C ILE A 58 12.00 -8.73 5.36
N PRO A 59 11.40 -9.53 6.25
CA PRO A 59 10.51 -10.66 5.93
C PRO A 59 9.22 -10.21 5.22
N ALA A 60 8.59 -11.13 4.49
CA ALA A 60 7.28 -10.90 3.87
C ALA A 60 6.23 -10.60 4.96
N PRO A 61 5.20 -9.79 4.66
CA PRO A 61 4.14 -9.53 5.63
C PRO A 61 3.42 -10.82 6.01
N THR A 62 2.90 -10.90 7.23
CA THR A 62 2.01 -11.99 7.67
C THR A 62 0.54 -11.57 7.67
N GLU A 63 -0.36 -12.54 7.74
CA GLU A 63 -1.80 -12.28 7.83
C GLU A 63 -2.16 -11.54 9.13
N GLU A 64 -1.51 -11.90 10.24
CA GLU A 64 -1.68 -11.22 11.52
C GLU A 64 -1.21 -9.76 11.44
N GLU A 65 -0.10 -9.50 10.75
CA GLU A 65 0.40 -8.14 10.54
C GLU A 65 -0.59 -7.31 9.70
N LEU A 66 -1.17 -7.89 8.65
CA LEU A 66 -2.15 -7.18 7.83
C LEU A 66 -3.50 -7.02 8.53
N THR A 67 -3.89 -7.95 9.37
CA THR A 67 -5.08 -7.81 10.23
C THR A 67 -4.88 -6.64 11.19
N ALA A 68 -3.72 -6.56 11.85
CA ALA A 68 -3.41 -5.45 12.74
C ALA A 68 -3.33 -4.09 12.02
N LEU A 69 -2.90 -4.08 10.75
CA LEU A 69 -2.98 -2.89 9.91
C LEU A 69 -4.43 -2.53 9.56
N SER A 70 -5.22 -3.52 9.15
CA SER A 70 -6.62 -3.40 8.74
C SER A 70 -7.48 -2.77 9.84
N GLU A 71 -7.28 -3.16 11.10
CA GLU A 71 -7.97 -2.56 12.26
C GLU A 71 -7.76 -1.04 12.36
N VAL A 72 -6.60 -0.53 11.93
CA VAL A 72 -6.24 0.89 12.05
C VAL A 72 -6.65 1.68 10.80
N VAL A 73 -6.46 1.09 9.62
CA VAL A 73 -6.72 1.79 8.35
C VAL A 73 -8.13 1.54 7.80
N GLN A 74 -8.86 0.58 8.38
CA GLN A 74 -10.20 0.16 7.99
C GLN A 74 -10.30 -0.24 6.51
N VAL A 75 -9.34 -1.06 6.07
CA VAL A 75 -9.28 -1.65 4.72
C VAL A 75 -9.19 -3.16 4.87
N GLU A 76 -10.02 -3.90 4.14
CA GLU A 76 -10.04 -5.36 4.16
C GLU A 76 -8.66 -5.97 3.90
N VAL A 77 -8.35 -7.06 4.58
CA VAL A 77 -7.03 -7.72 4.54
C VAL A 77 -6.68 -8.19 3.12
N GLU A 78 -7.66 -8.71 2.38
CA GLU A 78 -7.51 -9.12 0.98
C GLU A 78 -7.14 -7.93 0.09
N ARG A 79 -7.72 -6.75 0.37
CA ARG A 79 -7.41 -5.54 -0.37
C ARG A 79 -6.00 -5.06 -0.05
N LEU A 80 -5.56 -5.14 1.21
CA LEU A 80 -4.19 -4.84 1.61
C LEU A 80 -3.19 -5.76 0.91
N TRP A 81 -3.46 -7.07 0.85
CA TRP A 81 -2.62 -8.04 0.15
C TRP A 81 -2.37 -7.67 -1.32
N GLN A 82 -3.39 -7.19 -2.02
CA GLN A 82 -3.28 -6.77 -3.43
C GLN A 82 -2.36 -5.56 -3.65
N MET A 83 -2.01 -4.82 -2.59
CA MET A 83 -1.11 -3.67 -2.66
C MET A 83 0.37 -4.04 -2.47
N PHE A 84 0.65 -5.28 -2.05
CA PHE A 84 1.99 -5.85 -2.01
C PHE A 84 2.35 -6.47 -3.37
N PRO A 85 3.64 -6.58 -3.70
CA PRO A 85 4.05 -7.38 -4.84
C PRO A 85 3.61 -8.85 -4.67
N PRO A 86 3.27 -9.55 -5.77
CA PRO A 86 3.00 -10.98 -5.71
C PRO A 86 4.17 -11.76 -5.11
N LYS A 87 3.88 -12.88 -4.44
CA LYS A 87 4.90 -13.69 -3.77
C LYS A 87 6.01 -14.11 -4.76
N GLY A 88 7.25 -13.85 -4.37
CA GLY A 88 8.44 -14.17 -5.19
C GLY A 88 8.79 -13.13 -6.25
N VAL A 89 8.01 -12.05 -6.40
CA VAL A 89 8.30 -10.96 -7.32
C VAL A 89 9.16 -9.91 -6.62
N GLY A 90 10.34 -9.64 -7.18
CA GLY A 90 11.25 -8.58 -6.72
C GLY A 90 10.72 -7.18 -7.01
N MET A 91 11.18 -6.21 -6.22
CA MET A 91 10.87 -4.80 -6.40
C MET A 91 12.01 -4.09 -7.12
N LYS A 92 11.68 -3.18 -8.04
CA LYS A 92 12.67 -2.30 -8.68
C LYS A 92 13.22 -1.34 -7.61
N HIS A 93 14.43 -1.59 -7.12
CA HIS A 93 15.13 -0.71 -6.17
C HIS A 93 15.77 0.53 -6.83
N ARG A 94 15.22 0.99 -7.96
CA ARG A 94 15.70 2.16 -8.70
C ARG A 94 14.69 3.29 -8.53
N PRO A 95 15.11 4.57 -8.55
CA PRO A 95 14.16 5.68 -8.53
C PRO A 95 13.11 5.52 -9.61
N ILE A 96 11.84 5.57 -9.21
CA ILE A 96 10.71 5.55 -10.13
C ILE A 96 10.74 6.89 -10.88
N ARG A 97 10.82 6.85 -12.21
CA ARG A 97 10.68 8.05 -13.02
C ARG A 97 9.20 8.38 -13.12
N LEU A 98 8.76 9.39 -12.37
CA LEU A 98 7.41 9.92 -12.45
C LEU A 98 7.39 11.11 -13.42
N CYS A 99 6.42 11.11 -14.34
CA CYS A 99 6.07 12.29 -15.10
C CYS A 99 5.15 13.16 -14.24
N ALA A 100 5.54 14.41 -13.98
CA ALA A 100 4.73 15.32 -13.15
C ALA A 100 3.34 15.57 -13.74
N ALA A 101 3.21 15.67 -15.06
CA ALA A 101 1.91 15.82 -15.73
C ALA A 101 1.03 14.59 -15.57
N CYS A 102 1.56 13.38 -15.81
CA CYS A 102 0.80 12.14 -15.62
C CYS A 102 0.43 11.91 -14.14
N TYR A 103 1.30 12.35 -13.22
CA TYR A 103 1.00 12.27 -11.79
C TYR A 103 -0.11 13.23 -11.38
N ASP A 104 -0.24 14.39 -12.03
CA ASP A 104 -1.33 15.33 -11.74
C ASP A 104 -2.69 14.79 -12.21
N GLU A 105 -2.70 14.04 -13.31
CA GLU A 105 -3.89 13.34 -13.84
C GLU A 105 -4.28 12.12 -12.99
N GLU A 106 -3.32 11.28 -12.60
CA GLU A 106 -3.55 10.11 -11.76
C GLU A 106 -2.48 10.04 -10.64
N ARG A 107 -2.82 10.62 -9.47
CA ARG A 107 -1.96 10.68 -8.27
C ARG A 107 -1.84 9.33 -7.55
N CYS A 108 -1.61 8.24 -8.29
CA CYS A 108 -1.52 6.88 -7.77
C CYS A 108 -0.19 6.24 -8.18
N HIS A 109 0.62 5.78 -7.22
CA HIS A 109 1.74 4.91 -7.53
C HIS A 109 1.25 3.46 -7.64
N LYS A 110 0.96 3.04 -8.88
CA LYS A 110 0.49 1.69 -9.17
C LYS A 110 1.57 0.65 -8.88
N ILE A 111 1.21 -0.45 -8.20
CA ILE A 111 2.15 -1.52 -7.84
C ILE A 111 2.86 -2.13 -9.05
N GLY A 112 2.16 -2.20 -10.20
CA GLY A 112 2.74 -2.70 -11.45
C GLY A 112 3.95 -1.89 -11.94
N TRP A 113 4.01 -0.59 -11.68
CA TRP A 113 5.15 0.25 -12.07
C TRP A 113 6.43 -0.06 -11.28
N LEU A 114 6.30 -0.80 -10.18
CA LEU A 114 7.31 -0.92 -9.13
C LEU A 114 7.94 -2.31 -9.05
N VAL A 115 7.40 -3.28 -9.76
CA VAL A 115 7.89 -4.68 -9.80
C VAL A 115 8.91 -4.88 -10.93
N GLU A 116 9.86 -5.80 -10.72
CA GLU A 116 10.91 -6.12 -11.70
C GLU A 116 10.40 -6.83 -12.95
N ASP A 117 9.29 -7.56 -12.84
CA ASP A 117 8.68 -8.30 -13.94
C ASP A 117 7.63 -7.46 -14.68
N ASP A 118 7.97 -7.03 -15.90
CA ASP A 118 7.07 -6.26 -16.77
C ASP A 118 5.87 -7.10 -17.27
N SER A 119 5.85 -8.43 -17.08
CA SER A 119 4.69 -9.27 -17.38
C SER A 119 3.51 -9.04 -16.41
N VAL A 120 3.78 -8.50 -15.22
CA VAL A 120 2.76 -8.07 -14.25
C VAL A 120 2.06 -6.80 -14.73
N LEU A 121 2.76 -5.91 -15.45
CA LEU A 121 2.15 -4.75 -16.10
C LEU A 121 1.13 -5.20 -17.15
N LEU A 122 1.46 -6.18 -17.99
CA LEU A 122 0.55 -6.70 -19.02
C LEU A 122 -0.74 -7.28 -18.43
N LYS A 123 -0.67 -8.01 -17.31
CA LYS A 123 -1.88 -8.56 -16.64
C LYS A 123 -2.75 -7.49 -15.96
N ALA A 124 -2.12 -6.47 -15.36
CA ALA A 124 -2.85 -5.34 -14.77
C ALA A 124 -3.55 -4.47 -15.85
N TRP A 125 -2.92 -4.30 -17.01
CA TRP A 125 -3.54 -3.61 -18.16
C TRP A 125 -4.71 -4.39 -18.75
N VAL A 126 -4.60 -5.72 -18.90
CA VAL A 126 -5.72 -6.55 -19.39
C VAL A 126 -6.93 -6.46 -18.45
N ASN A 127 -6.75 -6.48 -17.13
CA ASN A 127 -7.88 -6.36 -16.20
C ASN A 127 -8.53 -4.97 -16.17
N ILE A 128 -7.79 -3.89 -16.47
CA ILE A 128 -8.35 -2.53 -16.59
C ILE A 128 -9.13 -2.37 -17.91
N VAL A 129 -8.64 -2.93 -19.02
CA VAL A 129 -9.31 -2.84 -20.33
C VAL A 129 -10.53 -3.77 -20.41
N VAL A 130 -10.46 -4.96 -19.82
CA VAL A 130 -11.57 -5.94 -19.86
C VAL A 130 -12.67 -5.62 -18.84
N GLY A 131 -12.38 -4.87 -17.77
CA GLY A 131 -13.37 -4.45 -16.77
C GLY A 131 -14.22 -3.22 -17.15
N MET A 132 -14.05 -2.67 -18.36
CA MET A 132 -14.81 -1.53 -18.90
C MET A 132 -15.65 -1.89 -20.13
N SER A 133 -15.95 -3.17 -20.36
CA SER A 133 -16.85 -3.64 -21.43
C SER A 133 -18.11 -4.30 -20.86
#